data_AF-A0A1Z9ANZ9-F1
#
_entry.id   AF-A0A1Z9ANZ9-F1
#
_cell.length_a   1.000
_cell.length_b   1.000
_cell.length_c   1.000
_cell.angle_alpha   90.00
_cell.angle_beta   90.00
_cell.angle_gamma   90.00
#
_symmetry.space_group_name_H-M   'P 1'
#
loop_
_entity.id
_entity.type
_entity.pdbx_description
1 polymer ?
#
loop_
_entity_poly.entity_id
_entity_poly.type
_entity_poly.pdbx_seq_one_letter_code
_entity_poly.pdbx_strand_id
1 'polypeptide(L)'
;MKLITLTFALMLSLLPGIAKSEWLVQNYSNTNNLTNDVITIVFTDLGEHDYVKLNWDLYLMDTWDGYDTNYSWSTDYWGFSVDGVAQEWAFHQNPTASADTNPDKTSEQYRAGDSFFDNAPVTSYKGWFRYYNDFNDGWVFEHDSDTLTLTFYAHGLQSPEDESWAIDRLYVATSDDEVHLDGLGNLQDVNTPFQPAILFMFALCPLVNMFKRKSRK
;
A
#
# COMPACT_ATOMS: atom_id res chain seq x y z
N MET A 1 2.37 9.67 -14.62
CA MET A 1 3.23 8.58 -14.12
C MET A 1 4.35 9.17 -13.27
N LYS A 2 4.17 9.23 -11.94
CA LYS A 2 5.25 9.55 -11.00
C LYS A 2 5.85 8.23 -10.54
N LEU A 3 7.03 7.89 -11.07
CA LEU A 3 7.78 6.73 -10.60
C LEU A 3 8.54 7.16 -9.33
N ILE A 4 8.19 6.58 -8.19
CA ILE A 4 8.94 6.75 -6.94
C ILE A 4 9.65 5.43 -6.70
N THR A 5 10.97 5.40 -6.87
CA THR A 5 11.80 4.22 -6.59
C THR A 5 12.43 4.39 -5.21
N LEU A 6 12.07 3.54 -4.25
CA LEU A 6 12.80 3.37 -2.98
C LEU A 6 13.65 2.11 -3.07
N THR A 7 14.89 2.15 -2.57
CA THR A 7 15.82 1.01 -2.53
C THR A 7 16.25 0.80 -1.08
N PHE A 8 16.04 -0.40 -0.55
CA PHE A 8 16.49 -0.82 0.78
C PHE A 8 17.49 -1.97 0.64
N ALA A 9 18.55 -1.97 1.45
CA ALA A 9 19.54 -3.04 1.52
C ALA A 9 19.60 -3.59 2.96
N LEU A 10 19.45 -4.90 3.13
CA LEU A 10 19.51 -5.57 4.44
C LEU A 10 20.77 -6.44 4.55
N MET A 11 21.39 -6.49 5.75
CA MET A 11 22.49 -7.42 6.05
C MET A 11 22.00 -8.56 6.95
N LEU A 12 22.09 -9.79 6.46
CA LEU A 12 21.72 -11.02 7.16
C LEU A 12 22.68 -11.37 8.32
N SER A 13 22.12 -11.83 9.46
CA SER A 13 22.89 -12.46 10.54
C SER A 13 22.65 -13.98 10.58
N LEU A 14 23.73 -14.75 10.44
CA LEU A 14 23.74 -16.22 10.39
C LEU A 14 23.59 -16.84 11.78
N LEU A 15 22.41 -17.41 12.05
CA LEU A 15 22.17 -18.36 13.15
C LEU A 15 21.09 -19.35 12.68
N PRO A 16 21.30 -20.68 12.75
CA PRO A 16 20.33 -21.66 12.31
C PRO A 16 19.32 -22.03 13.42
N GLY A 17 18.06 -22.29 13.04
CA GLY A 17 17.16 -23.16 13.81
C GLY A 17 15.85 -22.57 14.36
N ILE A 18 15.45 -21.36 13.99
CA ILE A 18 14.13 -20.80 14.26
C ILE A 18 13.66 -20.19 12.94
N ALA A 19 12.41 -20.43 12.53
CA ALA A 19 11.81 -19.73 11.38
C ALA A 19 12.12 -18.23 11.52
N LYS A 20 12.73 -17.64 10.49
CA LYS A 20 13.21 -16.26 10.56
C LYS A 20 12.29 -15.40 9.73
N SER A 21 11.55 -14.51 10.40
CA SER A 21 10.95 -13.37 9.72
C SER A 21 11.94 -12.21 9.65
N GLU A 22 12.15 -11.66 8.46
CA GLU A 22 12.95 -10.46 8.26
C GLU A 22 12.08 -9.31 7.75
N TRP A 23 12.20 -8.14 8.38
CA TRP A 23 11.43 -6.95 8.00
C TRP A 23 12.11 -6.23 6.84
N LEU A 24 11.38 -6.08 5.72
CA LEU A 24 11.84 -5.32 4.56
C LEU A 24 11.44 -3.86 4.66
N VAL A 25 10.20 -3.60 5.09
CA VAL A 25 9.66 -2.26 5.31
C VAL A 25 8.80 -2.27 6.56
N GLN A 26 8.91 -1.19 7.33
CA GLN A 26 8.03 -0.90 8.45
C GLN A 26 7.48 0.51 8.28
N ASN A 27 6.16 0.63 8.36
CA ASN A 27 5.47 1.91 8.43
C ASN A 27 5.72 2.83 7.20
N TYR A 28 5.66 2.28 5.99
CA TYR A 28 5.62 3.11 4.78
C TYR A 28 4.19 3.60 4.52
N SER A 29 4.05 4.86 4.11
CA SER A 29 2.75 5.47 3.86
C SER A 29 2.75 6.27 2.58
N ASN A 30 1.63 6.24 1.86
CA ASN A 30 1.32 7.20 0.81
C ASN A 30 -0.12 7.68 0.99
N THR A 31 -0.25 8.77 1.76
CA THR A 31 -1.54 9.31 2.20
C THR A 31 -2.02 10.49 1.35
N ASN A 32 -1.45 10.64 0.14
CA ASN A 32 -2.03 11.51 -0.87
C ASN A 32 -3.29 10.86 -1.42
N ASN A 33 -4.29 11.66 -1.78
CA ASN A 33 -5.45 11.19 -2.53
C ASN A 33 -5.00 10.73 -3.93
N LEU A 34 -5.03 9.43 -4.18
CA LEU A 34 -4.69 8.81 -5.46
C LEU A 34 -5.97 8.43 -6.21
N THR A 35 -5.99 8.62 -7.52
CA THR A 35 -7.11 8.19 -8.38
C THR A 35 -6.71 6.92 -9.12
N ASN A 36 -6.68 6.95 -10.46
CA ASN A 36 -6.11 5.90 -11.30
C ASN A 36 -4.56 5.88 -11.27
N ASP A 37 -3.97 6.42 -10.20
CA ASP A 37 -2.53 6.45 -10.01
C ASP A 37 -2.01 5.06 -9.60
N VAL A 38 -0.71 4.88 -9.76
CA VAL A 38 -0.02 3.63 -9.44
C VAL A 38 1.17 3.93 -8.54
N ILE A 39 1.30 3.18 -7.45
CA ILE A 39 2.49 3.15 -6.60
C ILE A 39 3.23 1.86 -6.92
N THR A 40 4.54 1.95 -7.19
CA THR A 40 5.40 0.77 -7.33
C THR A 40 6.55 0.87 -6.35
N ILE A 41 6.80 -0.21 -5.61
CA ILE A 41 7.90 -0.35 -4.66
C ILE A 41 8.70 -1.58 -5.08
N VAL A 42 10.02 -1.44 -5.18
CA VAL A 42 10.92 -2.51 -5.59
C VAL A 42 11.93 -2.76 -4.49
N PHE A 43 12.02 -4.00 -4.04
CA PHE A 43 13.04 -4.47 -3.11
C PHE A 43 14.03 -5.36 -3.86
N THR A 44 15.30 -5.25 -3.51
CA THR A 44 16.39 -6.07 -4.07
C THR A 44 17.24 -6.61 -2.94
N ASP A 45 18.09 -7.59 -3.25
CA ASP A 45 19.04 -8.17 -2.29
C ASP A 45 18.32 -8.75 -1.06
N LEU A 46 17.20 -9.46 -1.30
CA LEU A 46 16.33 -10.01 -0.26
C LEU A 46 16.91 -11.23 0.44
N GLY A 47 17.89 -11.89 -0.17
CA GLY A 47 18.44 -13.13 0.37
C GLY A 47 17.46 -14.31 0.27
N GLU A 48 17.82 -15.42 0.91
CA GLU A 48 17.03 -16.66 0.88
C GLU A 48 15.78 -16.55 1.77
N HIS A 49 14.63 -16.84 1.18
CA HIS A 49 13.32 -16.93 1.82
C HIS A 49 12.37 -17.70 0.89
N ASP A 50 11.22 -18.12 1.40
CA ASP A 50 10.21 -18.86 0.63
C ASP A 50 8.86 -18.12 0.56
N TYR A 51 8.65 -17.13 1.44
CA TYR A 51 7.40 -16.41 1.57
C TYR A 51 7.60 -14.92 1.84
N VAL A 52 6.62 -14.13 1.42
CA VAL A 52 6.46 -12.70 1.75
C VAL A 52 5.10 -12.49 2.40
N LYS A 53 5.06 -11.69 3.47
CA LYS A 53 3.83 -11.15 4.06
C LYS A 53 3.74 -9.64 3.88
N LEU A 54 2.57 -9.18 3.47
CA LEU A 54 2.23 -7.77 3.26
C LEU A 54 1.08 -7.37 4.19
N ASN A 55 1.14 -6.19 4.80
CA ASN A 55 0.07 -5.65 5.64
C ASN A 55 0.02 -4.14 5.50
N TRP A 56 -1.16 -3.53 5.37
CA TRP A 56 -1.33 -2.08 5.29
C TRP A 56 -2.75 -1.68 5.69
N ASP A 57 -2.93 -0.41 5.99
CA ASP A 57 -4.25 0.20 6.07
C ASP A 57 -4.67 0.74 4.71
N LEU A 58 -5.96 0.60 4.40
CA LEU A 58 -6.54 1.12 3.16
C LEU A 58 -7.60 2.17 3.47
N TYR A 59 -7.45 3.34 2.84
CA TYR A 59 -8.47 4.38 2.81
C TYR A 59 -9.09 4.42 1.43
N LEU A 60 -10.41 4.29 1.37
CA LEU A 60 -11.22 4.58 0.18
C LEU A 60 -12.06 5.81 0.47
N MET A 61 -11.82 6.88 -0.26
CA MET A 61 -12.39 8.20 0.00
C MET A 61 -13.50 8.51 -0.99
N ASP A 62 -14.50 9.20 -0.47
CA ASP A 62 -15.64 9.75 -1.20
C ASP A 62 -16.58 8.69 -1.79
N THR A 63 -16.95 8.77 -3.05
CA THR A 63 -17.85 7.78 -3.67
C THR A 63 -17.03 6.68 -4.31
N TRP A 64 -17.51 5.45 -4.29
CA TRP A 64 -16.98 4.35 -5.09
C TRP A 64 -18.23 3.56 -5.54
N ASP A 65 -18.37 3.39 -6.84
CA ASP A 65 -19.60 2.95 -7.50
C ASP A 65 -19.79 1.42 -7.48
N GLY A 66 -18.75 0.64 -7.18
CA GLY A 66 -18.82 -0.82 -7.06
C GLY A 66 -19.16 -1.57 -8.34
N TYR A 67 -19.46 -2.86 -8.23
CA TYR A 67 -19.67 -3.72 -9.38
C TYR A 67 -21.13 -3.77 -9.82
N ASP A 68 -21.38 -3.46 -11.11
CA ASP A 68 -22.63 -3.77 -11.81
C ASP A 68 -22.35 -4.60 -13.06
N THR A 69 -22.88 -5.82 -13.10
CA THR A 69 -22.82 -6.73 -14.25
C THR A 69 -23.35 -6.13 -15.57
N ASN A 70 -24.24 -5.14 -15.50
CA ASN A 70 -24.84 -4.48 -16.66
C ASN A 70 -24.06 -3.23 -17.11
N TYR A 71 -23.24 -2.67 -16.23
CA TYR A 71 -22.49 -1.43 -16.46
C TYR A 71 -21.06 -1.56 -15.91
N SER A 72 -20.31 -2.55 -16.39
CA SER A 72 -18.93 -2.80 -15.92
C SER A 72 -17.95 -1.64 -16.14
N TRP A 73 -18.33 -0.65 -16.96
CA TRP A 73 -17.57 0.59 -17.20
C TRP A 73 -17.78 1.64 -16.10
N SER A 74 -18.67 1.39 -15.14
CA SER A 74 -18.87 2.18 -13.92
C SER A 74 -18.40 1.43 -12.68
N THR A 75 -17.43 0.52 -12.83
CA THR A 75 -16.91 -0.25 -11.70
C THR A 75 -15.56 0.27 -11.26
N ASP A 76 -15.52 0.63 -9.98
CA ASP A 76 -14.32 1.06 -9.30
C ASP A 76 -13.60 -0.12 -8.68
N TYR A 77 -12.37 -0.30 -9.11
CA TYR A 77 -11.50 -1.35 -8.65
C TYR A 77 -10.32 -0.78 -7.88
N TRP A 78 -9.94 -1.50 -6.82
CA TRP A 78 -8.67 -1.29 -6.15
C TRP A 78 -7.96 -2.64 -6.05
N GLY A 79 -6.65 -2.61 -6.22
CA GLY A 79 -5.85 -3.81 -6.17
C GLY A 79 -4.38 -3.55 -5.90
N PHE A 80 -3.68 -4.66 -5.76
CA PHE A 80 -2.24 -4.69 -5.71
C PHE A 80 -1.70 -5.86 -6.54
N SER A 81 -0.40 -5.91 -6.76
CA SER A 81 0.25 -7.05 -7.41
C SER A 81 1.59 -7.34 -6.77
N VAL A 82 1.93 -8.62 -6.71
CA VAL A 82 3.25 -9.15 -6.36
C VAL A 82 3.89 -9.68 -7.64
N ASP A 83 5.00 -9.08 -8.06
CA ASP A 83 5.72 -9.41 -9.30
C ASP A 83 4.84 -9.46 -10.56
N GLY A 84 3.87 -8.55 -10.61
CA GLY A 84 2.91 -8.43 -11.71
C GLY A 84 1.72 -9.39 -11.63
N VAL A 85 1.65 -10.26 -10.61
CA VAL A 85 0.47 -11.08 -10.34
C VAL A 85 -0.53 -10.28 -9.52
N ALA A 86 -1.62 -9.87 -10.18
CA ALA A 86 -2.64 -8.99 -9.61
C ALA A 86 -3.61 -9.68 -8.64
N GLN A 87 -3.94 -8.98 -7.56
CA GLN A 87 -5.05 -9.21 -6.64
C GLN A 87 -5.93 -7.96 -6.64
N GLU A 88 -7.19 -8.09 -7.06
CA GLU A 88 -8.05 -6.94 -7.34
C GLU A 88 -9.51 -7.25 -7.03
N TRP A 89 -10.21 -6.23 -6.52
CA TRP A 89 -11.62 -6.32 -6.20
C TRP A 89 -12.35 -5.03 -6.52
N ALA A 90 -13.65 -5.16 -6.79
CA ALA A 90 -14.55 -4.03 -6.87
C ALA A 90 -14.94 -3.59 -5.46
N PHE A 91 -14.96 -2.27 -5.24
CA PHE A 91 -15.40 -1.68 -3.98
C PHE A 91 -16.59 -0.77 -4.23
N HIS A 92 -17.61 -0.90 -3.39
CA HIS A 92 -18.70 0.08 -3.34
C HIS A 92 -18.61 0.84 -2.03
N GLN A 93 -19.00 2.11 -2.07
CA GLN A 93 -19.20 2.87 -0.86
C GLN A 93 -20.68 2.98 -0.45
N ASN A 94 -21.61 2.83 -1.39
CA ASN A 94 -23.05 2.78 -1.12
C ASN A 94 -23.64 1.33 -1.22
N PRO A 95 -24.05 0.69 -0.11
CA PRO A 95 -24.58 -0.69 -0.11
C PRO A 95 -25.91 -0.88 -0.86
N THR A 96 -26.55 0.20 -1.31
CA THR A 96 -27.84 0.13 -2.01
C THR A 96 -27.73 0.11 -3.54
N ALA A 97 -26.54 0.38 -4.11
CA ALA A 97 -26.39 0.62 -5.54
C ALA A 97 -25.59 -0.46 -6.30
N SER A 98 -24.75 -1.26 -5.63
CA SER A 98 -23.86 -2.22 -6.32
C SER A 98 -23.29 -3.27 -5.37
N ALA A 99 -22.74 -4.35 -5.94
CA ALA A 99 -22.03 -5.38 -5.18
C ALA A 99 -20.55 -4.99 -5.00
N ASP A 100 -19.93 -5.39 -3.88
CA ASP A 100 -18.48 -5.41 -3.75
C ASP A 100 -17.98 -6.85 -3.86
N THR A 101 -16.74 -7.01 -4.29
CA THR A 101 -16.07 -8.32 -4.31
C THR A 101 -14.92 -8.38 -3.32
N ASN A 102 -14.67 -7.31 -2.55
CA ASN A 102 -13.56 -7.25 -1.61
C ASN A 102 -13.66 -8.39 -0.58
N PRO A 103 -12.52 -8.92 -0.14
CA PRO A 103 -12.46 -10.04 0.81
C PRO A 103 -12.68 -9.55 2.26
N ASP A 104 -12.34 -8.30 2.54
CA ASP A 104 -12.39 -7.73 3.88
C ASP A 104 -13.73 -7.03 4.18
N LYS A 105 -14.48 -7.55 5.14
CA LYS A 105 -15.79 -7.00 5.56
C LYS A 105 -15.74 -6.18 6.84
N THR A 106 -14.55 -5.82 7.31
CA THR A 106 -14.34 -5.14 8.59
C THR A 106 -14.27 -3.60 8.49
N SER A 107 -14.48 -3.04 7.29
CA SER A 107 -14.36 -1.60 7.05
C SER A 107 -15.23 -0.76 7.98
N GLU A 108 -14.67 0.34 8.45
CA GLU A 108 -15.38 1.39 9.19
C GLU A 108 -15.62 2.60 8.30
N GLN A 109 -16.74 3.30 8.52
CA GLN A 109 -17.09 4.49 7.75
C GLN A 109 -16.99 5.74 8.61
N TYR A 110 -16.31 6.75 8.09
CA TYR A 110 -16.04 8.01 8.79
C TYR A 110 -16.47 9.21 7.95
N ARG A 111 -17.02 10.25 8.60
CA ARG A 111 -17.49 11.48 7.96
C ARG A 111 -17.10 12.71 8.77
N ALA A 112 -17.30 13.89 8.18
CA ALA A 112 -17.11 15.16 8.88
C ALA A 112 -17.87 15.19 10.22
N GLY A 113 -17.16 15.49 11.32
CA GLY A 113 -17.67 15.46 12.68
C GLY A 113 -17.23 14.25 13.51
N ASP A 114 -16.69 13.20 12.88
CA ASP A 114 -16.01 12.12 13.60
C ASP A 114 -14.58 12.55 13.99
N SER A 115 -14.17 12.24 15.22
CA SER A 115 -12.83 12.61 15.72
C SER A 115 -11.70 11.97 14.91
N PHE A 116 -11.90 10.74 14.43
CA PHE A 116 -10.93 10.07 13.56
C PHE A 116 -10.88 10.73 12.17
N PHE A 117 -12.03 11.10 11.61
CA PHE A 117 -12.09 11.75 10.30
C PHE A 117 -11.23 13.02 10.24
N ASP A 118 -11.33 13.87 11.28
CA ASP A 118 -10.60 15.13 11.34
C ASP A 118 -9.08 14.94 11.48
N ASN A 119 -8.65 13.81 12.04
CA ASN A 119 -7.24 13.51 12.30
C ASN A 119 -6.66 12.45 11.34
N ALA A 120 -7.45 11.96 10.40
CA ALA A 120 -7.01 10.95 9.45
C ALA A 120 -5.82 11.48 8.62
N PRO A 121 -4.79 10.66 8.35
CA PRO A 121 -3.55 11.09 7.71
C PRO A 121 -3.71 11.39 6.21
N VAL A 122 -4.90 11.16 5.65
CA VAL A 122 -5.31 11.52 4.29
C VAL A 122 -5.83 12.96 4.24
N THR A 123 -5.22 13.81 3.42
CA THR A 123 -5.20 15.26 3.72
C THR A 123 -5.78 16.20 2.66
N SER A 124 -6.13 15.76 1.45
CA SER A 124 -6.38 16.74 0.35
C SER A 124 -7.85 16.92 -0.02
N TYR A 125 -8.64 15.85 -0.05
CA TYR A 125 -10.08 15.92 -0.31
C TYR A 125 -10.78 14.70 0.31
N LYS A 126 -11.76 14.95 1.18
CA LYS A 126 -12.62 13.89 1.75
C LYS A 126 -13.91 14.51 2.23
N GLY A 127 -15.03 14.15 1.64
CA GLY A 127 -16.36 14.32 2.22
C GLY A 127 -16.66 13.23 3.25
N TRP A 128 -16.16 12.03 3.01
CA TRP A 128 -16.20 10.85 3.88
C TRP A 128 -15.24 9.78 3.39
N PHE A 129 -14.98 8.73 4.17
CA PHE A 129 -14.16 7.59 3.71
C PHE A 129 -14.57 6.28 4.38
N ARG A 130 -14.25 5.17 3.73
CA ARG A 130 -14.08 3.87 4.37
C ARG A 130 -12.62 3.65 4.74
N TYR A 131 -12.44 3.12 5.92
CA TYR A 131 -11.14 2.78 6.48
C TYR A 131 -11.11 1.29 6.77
N TYR A 132 -10.10 0.64 6.23
CA TYR A 132 -9.75 -0.74 6.55
C TYR A 132 -8.49 -0.67 7.38
N ASN A 133 -8.64 -0.91 8.68
CA ASN A 133 -7.51 -1.17 9.55
C ASN A 133 -7.01 -2.56 9.21
N ASP A 134 -5.73 -2.71 8.85
CA ASP A 134 -5.16 -4.02 8.53
C ASP A 134 -5.90 -4.77 7.44
N PHE A 135 -5.90 -4.20 6.23
CA PHE A 135 -6.72 -4.69 5.13
C PHE A 135 -6.54 -6.20 4.91
N ASN A 136 -7.62 -6.95 5.17
CA ASN A 136 -7.72 -8.41 5.12
C ASN A 136 -6.76 -9.18 6.06
N ASP A 137 -6.38 -8.61 7.21
CA ASP A 137 -5.36 -9.16 8.13
C ASP A 137 -4.00 -9.43 7.43
N GLY A 138 -3.77 -8.76 6.29
CA GLY A 138 -2.60 -8.95 5.44
C GLY A 138 -2.70 -10.12 4.47
N TRP A 139 -1.60 -10.35 3.76
CA TRP A 139 -1.52 -11.27 2.63
C TRP A 139 -0.18 -12.00 2.65
N VAL A 140 -0.21 -13.33 2.49
CA VAL A 140 1.00 -14.17 2.40
C VAL A 140 1.10 -14.75 0.99
N PHE A 141 2.31 -14.73 0.43
CA PHE A 141 2.61 -15.23 -0.91
C PHE A 141 3.86 -16.10 -0.88
N GLU A 142 3.85 -17.18 -1.67
CA GLU A 142 5.08 -17.88 -2.06
C GLU A 142 5.96 -16.94 -2.88
N HIS A 143 7.21 -16.78 -2.48
CA HIS A 143 8.18 -15.90 -3.13
C HIS A 143 9.60 -16.27 -2.70
N ASP A 144 10.47 -16.59 -3.66
CA ASP A 144 11.87 -17.01 -3.45
C ASP A 144 12.87 -16.19 -4.28
N SER A 145 12.38 -15.17 -4.99
CA SER A 145 13.20 -14.28 -5.81
C SER A 145 14.01 -13.31 -4.94
N ASP A 146 15.22 -12.97 -5.38
CA ASP A 146 16.04 -11.95 -4.71
C ASP A 146 15.51 -10.51 -4.95
N THR A 147 14.47 -10.35 -5.76
CA THR A 147 13.79 -9.08 -6.03
C THR A 147 12.29 -9.24 -5.91
N LEU A 148 11.66 -8.34 -5.17
CA LEU A 148 10.21 -8.24 -4.98
C LEU A 148 9.71 -6.92 -5.55
N THR A 149 8.72 -6.97 -6.44
CA THR A 149 8.01 -5.78 -6.95
C THR A 149 6.58 -5.77 -6.44
N LEU A 150 6.26 -4.77 -5.61
CA LEU A 150 4.90 -4.47 -5.17
C LEU A 150 4.33 -3.33 -5.99
N THR A 151 3.12 -3.50 -6.49
CA THR A 151 2.39 -2.41 -7.16
C THR A 151 1.00 -2.27 -6.57
N PHE A 152 0.61 -1.06 -6.18
CA PHE A 152 -0.73 -0.71 -5.71
C PHE A 152 -1.40 0.21 -6.72
N TYR A 153 -2.67 -0.01 -7.01
CA TYR A 153 -3.37 0.71 -8.06
C TYR A 153 -4.89 0.71 -7.86
N ALA A 154 -5.54 1.61 -8.57
CA ALA A 154 -6.98 1.58 -8.80
C ALA A 154 -7.27 1.88 -10.27
N HIS A 155 -8.45 1.47 -10.74
CA HIS A 155 -8.98 1.91 -12.02
C HIS A 155 -10.51 1.99 -11.98
N GLY A 156 -11.09 2.67 -12.96
CA GLY A 156 -12.51 3.03 -12.99
C GLY A 156 -12.80 4.39 -12.36
N LEU A 157 -11.84 4.92 -11.58
CA LEU A 157 -12.05 6.11 -10.77
C LEU A 157 -12.17 7.38 -11.61
N GLN A 158 -12.98 8.31 -11.13
CA GLN A 158 -13.20 9.63 -11.68
C GLN A 158 -12.12 10.61 -11.20
N SER A 159 -12.52 11.79 -10.73
CA SER A 159 -11.60 12.84 -10.28
C SER A 159 -11.15 12.63 -8.83
N PRO A 160 -9.99 13.19 -8.42
CA PRO A 160 -9.51 13.11 -7.04
C PRO A 160 -10.48 13.67 -6.01
N GLU A 161 -11.38 14.56 -6.45
CA GLU A 161 -12.45 15.17 -5.66
C GLU A 161 -13.73 14.31 -5.58
N ASP A 162 -13.70 13.06 -6.04
CA ASP A 162 -14.88 12.19 -6.09
C ASP A 162 -14.56 10.74 -5.74
N GLU A 163 -13.45 10.21 -6.25
CA GLU A 163 -13.07 8.80 -6.09
C GLU A 163 -11.56 8.72 -5.88
N SER A 164 -11.15 8.44 -4.65
CA SER A 164 -9.72 8.32 -4.37
C SER A 164 -9.39 7.26 -3.32
N TRP A 165 -8.12 6.87 -3.28
CA TRP A 165 -7.59 5.92 -2.32
C TRP A 165 -6.25 6.38 -1.77
N ALA A 166 -5.85 5.76 -0.66
CA ALA A 166 -4.53 5.90 -0.07
C ALA A 166 -4.18 4.66 0.74
N ILE A 167 -2.88 4.41 0.90
CA ILE A 167 -2.38 3.38 1.81
C ILE A 167 -1.59 4.03 2.94
N ASP A 168 -1.75 3.48 4.13
CA ASP A 168 -0.98 3.87 5.31
C ASP A 168 -0.40 2.64 5.98
N ARG A 169 0.67 2.83 6.75
CA ARG A 169 1.29 1.77 7.57
C ARG A 169 1.51 0.46 6.79
N LEU A 170 2.15 0.53 5.62
CA LEU A 170 2.61 -0.64 4.89
C LEU A 170 3.79 -1.27 5.64
N TYR A 171 3.67 -2.58 5.87
CA TYR A 171 4.65 -3.46 6.45
C TYR A 171 4.88 -4.64 5.49
N VAL A 172 6.15 -5.03 5.37
CA VAL A 172 6.58 -6.13 4.51
C VAL A 172 7.59 -6.97 5.27
N ALA A 173 7.38 -8.29 5.29
CA ALA A 173 8.31 -9.24 5.88
C ALA A 173 8.51 -10.46 4.98
N THR A 174 9.68 -11.09 5.03
CA THR A 174 9.98 -12.38 4.38
C THR A 174 10.14 -13.48 5.44
N SER A 175 9.99 -14.75 5.05
CA SER A 175 10.25 -15.93 5.91
C SER A 175 10.46 -17.19 5.09
N ASP A 176 11.04 -18.21 5.72
CA ASP A 176 11.13 -19.60 5.25
C ASP A 176 9.91 -20.46 5.61
N ASP A 177 8.99 -19.92 6.43
CA ASP A 177 7.82 -20.63 6.95
C ASP A 177 6.55 -19.78 6.82
N GLU A 178 5.60 -20.26 5.99
CA GLU A 178 4.28 -19.67 5.77
C GLU A 178 3.47 -19.60 7.06
N VAL A 179 3.42 -20.69 7.82
CA VAL A 179 2.61 -20.80 9.04
C VAL A 179 3.15 -19.86 10.10
N HIS A 180 4.48 -19.68 10.14
CA HIS A 180 5.08 -18.70 11.01
C HIS A 180 4.66 -17.27 10.64
N LEU A 181 4.73 -16.88 9.36
CA LEU A 181 4.31 -15.54 8.91
C LEU A 181 2.81 -15.31 9.09
N ASP A 182 1.98 -16.29 8.75
CA ASP A 182 0.54 -16.20 8.92
C ASP A 182 0.18 -16.08 10.41
N GLY A 183 0.81 -16.90 11.24
CA GLY A 183 0.66 -16.91 12.69
C GLY A 183 1.12 -15.64 13.41
N LEU A 184 1.91 -14.78 12.77
CA LEU A 184 2.18 -13.41 13.27
C LEU A 184 0.92 -12.53 13.27
N GLY A 185 -0.11 -12.90 12.50
CA GLY A 185 -1.32 -12.09 12.31
C GLY A 185 -0.96 -10.75 11.68
N ASN A 186 -1.60 -9.69 12.15
CA ASN A 186 -1.28 -8.34 11.72
C ASN A 186 0.19 -7.99 11.99
N LEU A 187 0.94 -7.69 10.94
CA LEU A 187 2.34 -7.28 11.06
C LEU A 187 2.52 -5.97 11.85
N GLN A 188 1.52 -5.09 11.86
CA GLN A 188 1.55 -3.83 12.60
C GLN A 188 1.44 -4.03 14.12
N ASP A 189 0.93 -5.18 14.58
CA ASP A 189 0.77 -5.53 16.01
C ASP A 189 1.98 -6.29 16.58
N VAL A 190 2.91 -6.72 15.72
CA VAL A 190 4.10 -7.45 16.16
C VAL A 190 5.09 -6.48 16.78
N ASN A 191 5.34 -6.62 18.09
CA ASN A 191 6.43 -5.94 18.77
C ASN A 191 7.78 -6.41 18.22
N THR A 192 8.31 -5.69 17.24
CA THR A 192 9.64 -5.98 16.71
C THR A 192 10.71 -5.57 17.74
N PRO A 193 11.73 -6.40 18.02
CA PRO A 193 12.94 -5.88 18.63
C PRO A 193 13.53 -4.87 17.64
N PHE A 194 13.75 -3.64 18.10
CA PHE A 194 14.38 -2.53 17.36
C PHE A 194 15.50 -3.06 16.44
N GLN A 195 15.19 -3.31 15.18
CA GLN A 195 16.21 -3.39 14.14
C GLN A 195 16.37 -1.96 13.68
N PRO A 196 17.56 -1.34 13.80
CA PRO A 196 17.78 -0.02 13.27
C PRO A 196 17.68 -0.16 11.76
N ALA A 197 16.48 0.04 11.20
CA ALA A 197 16.32 0.36 9.80
C ALA A 197 17.18 1.60 9.59
N ILE A 198 18.33 1.43 8.93
CA ILE A 198 19.17 2.54 8.54
C ILE A 198 18.36 3.29 7.48
N LEU A 199 17.60 4.27 7.94
CA LEU A 199 16.79 5.16 7.15
C LEU A 199 17.73 6.11 6.38
N PHE A 200 18.30 5.66 5.26
CA PHE A 200 18.93 6.57 4.30
C PHE A 200 17.85 7.18 3.42
N MET A 201 17.21 8.21 3.94
CA MET A 201 16.30 9.06 3.17
C MET A 201 17.13 10.00 2.28
N PHE A 202 17.53 9.55 1.09
CA PHE A 202 17.99 10.48 0.05
C PHE A 202 16.76 11.06 -0.67
N ALA A 203 16.25 12.18 -0.15
CA ALA A 203 15.40 13.05 -0.93
C ALA A 203 16.24 13.67 -2.06
N LEU A 204 16.22 13.07 -3.26
CA LEU A 204 16.70 13.73 -4.47
C LEU A 204 15.70 14.82 -4.85
N CYS A 205 15.91 16.00 -4.26
CA CYS A 205 15.31 17.24 -4.73
C CYS A 205 15.99 17.61 -6.06
N PRO A 206 15.29 17.73 -7.20
CA PRO A 206 15.93 18.20 -8.42
C PRO A 206 16.25 19.69 -8.24
N LEU A 207 17.53 20.00 -8.09
CA LEU A 207 18.05 21.35 -8.20
C LEU A 207 17.76 21.85 -9.63
N VAL A 208 16.74 22.69 -9.77
CA VAL A 208 16.51 23.42 -11.02
C VAL A 208 17.69 24.39 -11.21
N ASN A 209 18.61 24.00 -12.09
CA ASN A 209 19.66 24.87 -12.62
C ASN A 209 19.01 26.02 -13.41
N MET A 210 18.71 27.12 -12.72
CA MET A 210 18.33 28.37 -13.38
C MET A 210 19.61 29.11 -13.82
N PHE A 211 20.25 28.65 -14.90
CA PHE A 211 21.20 29.48 -15.64
C PHE A 211 20.42 30.58 -16.37
N LYS A 212 20.28 31.75 -15.75
CA LYS A 212 19.92 32.98 -16.46
C LYS A 212 21.05 33.33 -17.42
N ARG A 213 20.87 32.95 -18.70
CA ARG A 213 21.66 33.42 -19.83
C ARG A 213 21.47 34.94 -19.95
N LYS A 214 22.47 35.73 -19.54
CA LYS A 214 22.58 37.15 -19.93
C LYS A 214 22.80 37.19 -21.45
N SER A 215 21.78 37.57 -22.23
CA SER A 215 22.01 38.04 -23.59
C SER A 215 22.55 39.47 -23.52
N ARG A 216 23.84 39.64 -23.86
CA ARG A 216 24.35 40.92 -24.35
C ARG A 216 24.08 41.00 -25.84
N LYS A 217 23.28 41.98 -26.26
CA LYS A 217 23.57 42.95 -27.33
C LYS A 217 22.54 44.06 -27.23
#